data_AF-A0A392MSM7-F1
#
_entry.id   AF-A0A392MSM7-F1
#
_cell.length_a   1.000
_cell.length_b   1.000
_cell.length_c   1.000
_cell.angle_alpha   90.00
_cell.angle_beta   90.00
_cell.angle_gamma   90.00
#
_symmetry.space_group_name_H-M   'P 1'
#
loop_
_entity.id
_entity.type
_entity.pdbx_description
1 polymer ?
#
loop_
_entity_poly.entity_id
_entity_poly.type
_entity_poly.pdbx_seq_one_letter_code
_entity_poly.pdbx_strand_id
1 'polypeptide(L)'
;MSKQYGELEAKSKADIKVLVKEVKSLRSSRTELKKELNESIKEKCEAEKLLLHEREKREQAETAWRKQLEKCGVLFKQLQECNLNLPYEDDDRTFLHPSSLNDAFNQLKTSDDQIDILLAEVENLEEDYRSAASDVDKTNNDIKDGVICGDEVRKIIADLFIDNVRLRKQTNRVARHALKLGSTASVDSPSNEN
;
A
#
# COMPACT_ATOMS: atom_id res chain seq x y z
N MET A 1 3.80 74.23 -58.95
CA MET A 1 2.93 73.05 -59.18
C MET A 1 3.71 71.76 -59.43
N SER A 2 4.63 71.68 -60.41
CA SER A 2 5.33 70.42 -60.74
C SER A 2 6.24 69.84 -59.63
N LYS A 3 6.91 70.69 -58.83
CA LYS A 3 7.84 70.25 -57.77
C LYS A 3 7.15 69.57 -56.58
N GLN A 4 6.05 70.16 -56.09
CA GLN A 4 5.25 69.61 -54.98
C GLN A 4 4.59 68.27 -55.35
N TYR A 5 4.18 68.12 -56.62
CA TYR A 5 3.61 66.87 -57.12
C TYR A 5 4.64 65.72 -57.08
N GLY A 6 5.88 65.99 -57.52
CA GLY A 6 6.96 64.99 -57.46
C GLY A 6 7.34 64.57 -56.04
N GLU A 7 7.35 65.50 -55.08
CA GLU A 7 7.58 65.20 -53.66
C GLU A 7 6.47 64.33 -53.07
N LEU A 8 5.20 64.61 -53.41
CA LEU A 8 4.05 63.85 -52.94
C LEU A 8 4.04 62.42 -53.54
N GLU A 9 4.43 62.28 -54.80
CA GLU A 9 4.60 60.98 -55.47
C GLU A 9 5.74 60.17 -54.84
N ALA A 10 6.88 60.81 -54.54
CA ALA A 10 8.01 60.16 -53.88
C ALA A 10 7.65 59.67 -52.47
N LYS A 11 6.89 60.46 -51.70
CA LYS A 11 6.38 60.08 -50.39
C LYS A 11 5.40 58.90 -50.49
N SER A 12 4.45 58.95 -51.41
CA SER A 12 3.51 57.85 -51.66
C SER A 12 4.23 56.54 -52.02
N LYS A 13 5.24 56.58 -52.89
CA LYS A 13 6.09 55.42 -53.21
C LYS A 13 6.83 54.87 -51.99
N ALA A 14 7.33 55.75 -51.11
CA ALA A 14 7.98 55.35 -49.87
C ALA A 14 7.00 54.67 -48.91
N ASP A 15 5.81 55.24 -48.72
CA ASP A 15 4.77 54.69 -47.83
C ASP A 15 4.28 53.33 -48.32
N ILE A 16 4.03 53.17 -49.64
CA ILE A 16 3.70 51.87 -50.25
C ILE A 16 4.80 50.84 -49.98
N LYS A 17 6.07 51.23 -50.06
CA LYS A 17 7.20 50.32 -49.79
C LYS A 17 7.23 49.86 -48.34
N VAL A 18 6.89 50.72 -47.39
CA VAL A 18 6.77 50.36 -45.97
C VAL A 18 5.62 49.38 -45.77
N LEU A 19 4.43 49.69 -46.30
CA LEU A 19 3.25 48.82 -46.21
C LEU A 19 3.51 47.43 -46.79
N VAL A 20 4.21 47.34 -47.93
CA VAL A 20 4.59 46.05 -48.53
C VAL A 20 5.50 45.25 -47.60
N LYS A 21 6.46 45.89 -46.93
CA LYS A 21 7.34 45.22 -45.94
C LYS A 21 6.56 44.74 -44.73
N GLU A 22 5.65 45.55 -44.20
CA GLU A 22 4.78 45.18 -43.08
C GLU A 22 3.88 44.01 -43.43
N VAL A 23 3.19 44.06 -44.57
CA VAL A 23 2.34 42.95 -45.03
C VAL A 23 3.15 41.67 -45.20
N LYS A 24 4.38 41.75 -45.73
CA LYS A 24 5.26 40.59 -45.85
C LYS A 24 5.65 40.03 -44.47
N SER A 25 6.02 40.90 -43.53
CA SER A 25 6.36 40.53 -42.15
C SER A 25 5.18 39.94 -41.38
N LEU A 26 3.97 40.49 -41.55
CA LEU A 26 2.75 39.99 -40.94
C LEU A 26 2.37 38.61 -41.49
N ARG A 27 2.55 38.39 -42.80
CA ARG A 27 2.31 37.08 -43.42
C ARG A 27 3.28 36.02 -42.90
N SER A 28 4.57 36.33 -42.77
CA SER A 28 5.55 35.38 -42.21
C SER A 28 5.25 35.07 -40.75
N SER A 29 5.00 36.09 -39.93
CA SER A 29 4.65 35.90 -38.52
C SER A 29 3.37 35.06 -38.36
N ARG A 30 2.34 35.28 -39.19
CA ARG A 30 1.12 34.47 -39.17
C ARG A 30 1.40 32.99 -39.49
N THR A 31 2.32 32.71 -40.42
CA THR A 31 2.67 31.32 -40.76
C THR A 31 3.48 30.65 -39.65
N GLU A 32 4.40 31.38 -39.01
CA GLU A 32 5.18 30.89 -37.87
C GLU A 32 4.27 30.60 -36.67
N LEU A 33 3.40 31.55 -36.28
CA LEU A 33 2.44 31.35 -35.20
C LEU A 33 1.51 30.15 -35.44
N LYS A 34 1.07 29.94 -36.69
CA LYS A 34 0.25 28.77 -37.02
C LYS A 34 1.03 27.46 -36.86
N LYS A 35 2.32 27.46 -37.20
CA LYS A 35 3.20 26.30 -37.02
C LYS A 35 3.41 26.01 -35.53
N GLU A 36 3.79 27.02 -34.75
CA GLU A 36 4.00 26.91 -33.31
C GLU A 36 2.73 26.45 -32.58
N LEU A 37 1.55 26.98 -32.97
CA LEU A 37 0.28 26.54 -32.41
C LEU A 37 0.02 25.06 -32.66
N ASN A 38 0.28 24.57 -33.89
CA ASN A 38 0.09 23.16 -34.23
C ASN A 38 1.06 22.26 -33.46
N GLU A 39 2.32 22.68 -33.32
CA GLU A 39 3.33 21.97 -32.53
C GLU A 39 2.93 21.91 -31.05
N SER A 40 2.51 23.05 -30.48
CA SER A 40 2.03 23.13 -29.10
C SER A 40 0.80 22.26 -28.84
N ILE A 41 -0.15 22.19 -29.78
CA ILE A 41 -1.32 21.30 -29.67
C ILE A 41 -0.86 19.84 -29.66
N LYS A 42 0.09 19.46 -30.52
CA LYS A 42 0.61 18.10 -30.58
C LYS A 42 1.30 17.72 -29.27
N GLU A 43 2.19 18.56 -28.78
CA GLU A 43 2.90 18.36 -27.50
C GLU A 43 1.92 18.26 -26.33
N LYS A 44 0.89 19.13 -26.30
CA LYS A 44 -0.16 19.07 -25.29
C LYS A 44 -0.89 17.72 -25.34
N CYS A 45 -1.28 17.24 -26.52
CA CYS A 45 -1.97 15.96 -26.65
C CYS A 45 -1.08 14.77 -26.22
N GLU A 46 0.22 14.81 -26.50
CA GLU A 46 1.17 13.79 -26.05
C GLU A 46 1.33 13.81 -24.53
N ALA A 47 1.44 14.99 -23.93
CA ALA A 47 1.49 15.16 -22.48
C ALA A 47 0.20 14.68 -21.79
N GLU A 48 -0.97 14.99 -22.35
CA GLU A 48 -2.26 14.51 -21.82
C GLU A 48 -2.37 12.98 -21.85
N LYS A 49 -1.86 12.32 -22.89
CA LYS A 49 -1.81 10.84 -22.94
C LYS A 49 -0.92 10.25 -21.85
N LEU A 50 0.26 10.84 -21.63
CA LEU A 50 1.15 10.41 -20.56
C LEU A 50 0.50 10.60 -19.18
N LEU A 51 -0.19 11.73 -18.96
CA LEU A 51 -0.91 11.98 -17.71
C LEU A 51 -2.04 10.96 -17.45
N LEU A 52 -2.78 10.58 -18.50
CA LEU A 52 -3.80 9.54 -18.37
C LEU A 52 -3.20 8.19 -18.01
N HIS A 53 -2.09 7.82 -18.65
CA HIS A 53 -1.37 6.57 -18.37
C HIS A 53 -0.85 6.52 -16.92
N GLU A 54 -0.24 7.60 -16.45
CA GLU A 54 0.25 7.69 -15.07
C GLU A 54 -0.89 7.70 -14.04
N ARG A 55 -2.05 8.28 -14.39
CA ARG A 55 -3.27 8.18 -13.55
C ARG A 55 -3.75 6.74 -13.45
N GLU A 56 -3.85 6.04 -14.58
CA GLU A 56 -4.31 4.64 -14.60
C GLU A 56 -3.39 3.75 -13.76
N LYS A 57 -2.07 3.87 -13.93
CA LYS A 57 -1.10 3.16 -13.09
C LYS A 57 -1.28 3.46 -11.60
N ARG A 58 -1.52 4.72 -11.24
CA ARG A 58 -1.75 5.13 -9.86
C ARG A 58 -3.00 4.48 -9.28
N GLU A 59 -4.10 4.50 -10.03
CA GLU A 59 -5.37 3.89 -9.61
C GLU A 59 -5.24 2.36 -9.43
N GLN A 60 -4.51 1.70 -10.33
CA GLN A 60 -4.19 0.26 -10.21
C GLN A 60 -3.35 -0.02 -8.95
N ALA A 61 -2.31 0.78 -8.70
CA ALA A 61 -1.48 0.66 -7.50
C ALA A 61 -2.28 0.90 -6.22
N GLU A 62 -3.13 1.93 -6.18
CA GLU A 62 -4.01 2.21 -5.04
C GLU A 62 -4.98 1.07 -4.77
N THR A 63 -5.53 0.47 -5.84
CA THR A 63 -6.44 -0.68 -5.71
C THR A 63 -5.72 -1.91 -5.15
N ALA A 64 -4.49 -2.19 -5.62
CA ALA A 64 -3.66 -3.26 -5.06
C ALA A 64 -3.34 -3.03 -3.58
N TRP A 65 -3.00 -1.78 -3.21
CA TRP A 65 -2.77 -1.39 -1.83
C TRP A 65 -3.99 -1.55 -0.94
N ARG A 66 -5.17 -1.14 -1.41
CA ARG A 66 -6.42 -1.28 -0.69
C ARG A 66 -6.74 -2.75 -0.41
N LYS A 67 -6.56 -3.62 -1.41
CA LYS A 67 -6.74 -5.08 -1.27
C LYS A 67 -5.76 -5.66 -0.25
N GLN A 68 -4.50 -5.23 -0.27
CA GLN A 68 -3.51 -5.67 0.70
C GLN A 68 -3.88 -5.23 2.12
N LEU A 69 -4.29 -3.98 2.29
CA LEU A 69 -4.72 -3.45 3.58
C LEU A 69 -5.92 -4.22 4.14
N GLU A 70 -6.87 -4.59 3.27
CA GLU A 70 -8.01 -5.43 3.63
C GLU A 70 -7.56 -6.82 4.12
N LYS A 71 -6.66 -7.50 3.38
CA LYS A 71 -6.05 -8.77 3.82
C LYS A 71 -5.40 -8.62 5.21
N CYS A 72 -4.56 -7.60 5.40
CA CYS A 72 -3.92 -7.33 6.69
C CYS A 72 -4.95 -7.07 7.81
N GLY A 73 -6.05 -6.40 7.50
CA GLY A 73 -7.14 -6.15 8.44
C GLY A 73 -7.86 -7.42 8.88
N VAL A 74 -8.07 -8.38 7.96
CA VAL A 74 -8.63 -9.69 8.27
C VAL A 74 -7.67 -10.50 9.16
N LEU A 75 -6.40 -10.59 8.77
CA LEU A 75 -5.36 -11.27 9.55
C LEU A 75 -5.25 -10.70 10.97
N PHE A 76 -5.34 -9.38 11.11
CA PHE A 76 -5.33 -8.73 12.41
C PHE A 76 -6.55 -9.11 13.28
N LYS A 77 -7.74 -9.21 12.70
CA LYS A 77 -8.93 -9.65 13.42
C LYS A 77 -8.84 -11.12 13.85
N GLN A 78 -8.42 -12.01 12.95
CA GLN A 78 -8.19 -13.42 13.27
C GLN A 78 -7.13 -13.58 14.37
N LEU A 79 -6.06 -12.76 14.29
CA LEU A 79 -5.07 -12.69 15.35
C LEU A 79 -5.72 -12.25 16.67
N GLN A 80 -6.56 -11.21 16.70
CA GLN A 80 -7.29 -10.84 17.92
C GLN A 80 -8.18 -11.97 18.46
N GLU A 81 -8.86 -12.71 17.59
CA GLU A 81 -9.71 -13.85 17.97
C GLU A 81 -8.91 -15.02 18.57
N CYS A 82 -7.65 -15.19 18.17
CA CYS A 82 -6.74 -16.16 18.79
C CYS A 82 -6.36 -15.80 20.25
N ASN A 83 -6.69 -14.60 20.75
CA ASN A 83 -6.42 -14.24 22.15
C ASN A 83 -7.34 -15.01 23.10
N LEU A 84 -6.73 -15.62 24.11
CA LEU A 84 -7.45 -16.26 25.20
C LEU A 84 -8.00 -15.19 26.14
N ASN A 85 -9.33 -15.10 26.20
CA ASN A 85 -10.00 -14.46 27.33
C ASN A 85 -10.10 -15.49 28.46
N LEU A 86 -8.97 -15.77 29.11
CA LEU A 86 -8.99 -16.52 30.37
C LEU A 86 -9.75 -15.65 31.40
N PRO A 87 -10.70 -16.22 32.15
CA PRO A 87 -11.36 -15.48 33.22
C PRO A 87 -10.29 -15.04 34.23
N TYR A 88 -10.09 -13.72 34.33
CA TYR A 88 -9.36 -13.12 35.43
C TYR A 88 -10.33 -13.11 36.60
N GLU A 89 -10.34 -14.17 37.40
CA GLU A 89 -11.00 -14.12 38.70
C GLU A 89 -10.11 -13.29 39.64
N ASP A 90 -10.49 -12.03 39.77
CA ASP A 90 -10.21 -11.23 40.96
C ASP A 90 -11.05 -11.82 42.10
N ASP A 91 -10.40 -12.04 43.23
CA ASP A 91 -10.91 -12.60 44.47
C ASP A 91 -11.11 -14.12 44.61
N ASP A 92 -10.34 -14.60 45.59
CA ASP A 92 -10.52 -15.75 46.46
C ASP A 92 -10.02 -17.13 46.01
N ARG A 93 -9.48 -17.85 46.98
CA ARG A 93 -8.66 -19.06 46.84
C ARG A 93 -9.44 -20.30 46.40
N THR A 94 -10.13 -20.25 45.28
CA THR A 94 -10.88 -21.38 44.75
C THR A 94 -10.03 -22.12 43.74
N PHE A 95 -9.53 -23.29 44.15
CA PHE A 95 -9.01 -24.32 43.24
C PHE A 95 -9.92 -24.42 42.02
N LEU A 96 -9.37 -24.16 40.82
CA LEU A 96 -10.09 -24.37 39.56
C LEU A 96 -10.72 -25.77 39.59
N HIS A 97 -12.05 -25.84 39.52
CA HIS A 97 -12.74 -27.12 39.38
C HIS A 97 -12.14 -27.90 38.20
N PRO A 98 -11.98 -29.24 38.28
CA PRO A 98 -11.41 -30.05 37.20
C PRO A 98 -12.08 -29.81 35.84
N SER A 99 -13.39 -29.53 35.85
CA SER A 99 -14.18 -29.15 34.69
C SER A 99 -13.70 -27.81 34.07
N SER A 100 -13.48 -26.79 34.88
CA SER A 100 -13.00 -25.46 34.46
C SER A 100 -11.56 -25.48 33.95
N LEU A 101 -10.71 -26.33 34.54
CA LEU A 101 -9.35 -26.56 34.07
C LEU A 101 -9.33 -27.24 32.69
N ASN A 102 -10.15 -28.28 32.50
CA ASN A 102 -10.28 -28.96 31.23
C ASN A 102 -10.81 -28.02 30.14
N ASP A 103 -11.75 -27.14 30.48
CA ASP A 103 -12.26 -26.10 29.58
C ASP A 103 -11.16 -25.09 29.19
N ALA A 104 -10.32 -24.66 30.14
CA ALA A 104 -9.16 -23.81 29.84
C ALA A 104 -8.12 -24.51 28.94
N PHE A 105 -7.87 -25.80 29.15
CA PHE A 105 -7.01 -26.60 28.26
C PHE A 105 -7.59 -26.74 26.85
N ASN A 106 -8.91 -26.93 26.74
CA ASN A 106 -9.60 -27.00 25.44
C ASN A 106 -9.55 -25.65 24.72
N GLN A 107 -9.73 -24.52 25.43
CA GLN A 107 -9.57 -23.18 24.86
C GLN A 107 -8.14 -22.92 24.37
N LEU A 108 -7.13 -23.31 25.15
CA LEU A 108 -5.71 -23.23 24.76
C LEU A 108 -5.42 -24.05 23.50
N LYS A 109 -5.99 -25.26 23.40
CA LYS A 109 -5.85 -26.10 22.22
C LYS A 109 -6.52 -25.49 20.99
N THR A 110 -7.75 -25.01 21.12
CA THR A 110 -8.45 -24.31 20.03
C THR A 110 -7.69 -23.06 19.58
N SER A 111 -7.15 -22.28 20.52
CA SER A 111 -6.30 -21.12 20.22
C SER A 111 -5.03 -21.53 19.46
N ASP A 112 -4.36 -22.62 19.85
CA ASP A 112 -3.19 -23.13 19.12
C ASP A 112 -3.55 -23.59 17.70
N ASP A 113 -4.68 -24.28 17.53
CA ASP A 113 -5.15 -24.73 16.21
C ASP A 113 -5.48 -23.52 15.30
N GLN A 114 -6.06 -22.46 15.85
CA GLN A 114 -6.31 -21.20 15.13
C GLN A 114 -5.02 -20.45 14.78
N ILE A 115 -4.04 -20.44 15.69
CA ILE A 115 -2.70 -19.86 15.47
C ILE A 115 -1.98 -20.57 14.33
N ASP A 116 -2.14 -21.89 14.20
CA ASP A 116 -1.53 -22.67 13.13
C ASP A 116 -2.17 -22.40 11.76
N ILE A 117 -3.49 -22.18 11.72
CA ILE A 117 -4.19 -21.71 10.51
C ILE A 117 -3.69 -20.31 10.13
N LEU A 118 -3.60 -19.40 11.09
CA LEU A 118 -3.14 -18.03 10.86
C LEU A 118 -1.69 -17.98 10.36
N LEU A 119 -0.82 -18.85 10.88
CA LEU A 119 0.57 -18.96 10.42
C LEU A 119 0.64 -19.31 8.93
N ALA A 120 -0.15 -20.30 8.50
CA ALA A 120 -0.21 -20.71 7.10
C ALA A 120 -0.76 -19.58 6.19
N GLU A 121 -1.76 -18.82 6.65
CA GLU A 121 -2.29 -17.67 5.91
C GLU A 121 -1.27 -16.54 5.75
N VAL A 122 -0.44 -16.30 6.77
CA VAL A 122 0.63 -15.29 6.73
C VAL A 122 1.80 -15.75 5.86
N GLU A 123 2.17 -17.03 5.88
CA GLU A 123 3.21 -17.59 5.00
C GLU A 123 2.79 -17.50 3.51
N ASN A 124 1.51 -17.76 3.20
CA ASN A 124 0.97 -17.55 1.85
C ASN A 124 1.02 -16.07 1.42
N LEU A 125 0.92 -15.12 2.36
CA LEU A 125 1.08 -13.69 2.09
C LEU A 125 2.52 -13.35 1.62
N GLU A 126 3.52 -14.08 2.13
CA GLU A 126 4.92 -13.96 1.72
C GLU A 126 5.18 -14.57 0.34
N GLU A 127 4.53 -15.69 0.01
CA GLU A 127 4.65 -16.34 -1.30
C GLU A 127 3.96 -15.56 -2.43
N ASP A 128 2.75 -15.03 -2.19
CA ASP A 128 2.05 -14.11 -3.10
C ASP A 128 2.97 -12.93 -3.51
N TYR A 129 3.80 -12.47 -2.57
CA TYR A 129 4.79 -11.41 -2.80
C TYR A 129 5.96 -11.85 -3.68
N ARG A 130 6.58 -13.00 -3.36
CA ARG A 130 7.76 -13.49 -4.10
C ARG A 130 7.44 -13.77 -5.57
N SER A 131 6.22 -14.22 -5.85
CA SER A 131 5.75 -14.52 -7.21
C SER A 131 5.46 -13.23 -8.00
N ALA A 132 4.84 -12.22 -7.39
CA ALA A 132 4.55 -10.94 -8.03
C ALA A 132 5.82 -10.12 -8.37
N ALA A 133 6.87 -10.21 -7.54
CA ALA A 133 8.16 -9.54 -7.80
C ALA A 133 8.95 -10.16 -8.97
N SER A 134 8.66 -11.43 -9.33
CA SER A 134 9.32 -12.15 -10.42
C SER A 134 8.75 -11.79 -11.81
N ASP A 135 7.48 -11.38 -11.88
CA ASP A 135 6.76 -11.12 -13.14
C ASP A 135 6.90 -9.68 -13.65
N VAL A 136 7.51 -8.79 -12.85
CA VAL A 136 7.82 -7.42 -13.28
C VAL A 136 9.10 -7.42 -14.11
N ASP A 137 8.89 -7.58 -15.41
CA ASP A 137 9.83 -7.41 -16.50
C ASP A 137 10.85 -6.26 -16.25
N LYS A 138 12.12 -6.56 -16.55
CA LYS A 138 13.34 -5.75 -16.30
C LYS A 138 13.43 -4.46 -17.13
N THR A 139 12.31 -3.90 -17.58
CA THR A 139 12.32 -3.07 -18.79
C THR A 139 12.14 -1.57 -18.56
N ASN A 140 12.02 -1.05 -17.33
CA ASN A 140 12.16 0.40 -17.14
C ASN A 140 12.70 0.78 -15.75
N ASN A 141 13.88 1.41 -15.76
CA ASN A 141 14.70 1.73 -14.58
C ASN A 141 14.24 2.96 -13.77
N ASP A 142 13.14 3.63 -14.15
CA ASP A 142 12.76 4.94 -13.60
C ASP A 142 11.62 4.92 -12.55
N ILE A 143 10.97 3.76 -12.32
CA ILE A 143 9.92 3.62 -11.28
C ILE A 143 10.41 2.65 -10.20
N LYS A 144 11.59 2.93 -9.64
CA LYS A 144 12.13 2.09 -8.56
C LYS A 144 11.57 2.48 -7.20
N ASP A 145 11.33 3.76 -6.96
CA ASP A 145 11.13 4.24 -5.59
C ASP A 145 9.78 3.80 -4.96
N GLY A 146 8.69 3.86 -5.73
CA GLY A 146 7.34 3.53 -5.23
C GLY A 146 7.04 2.03 -5.09
N VAL A 147 7.60 1.20 -5.98
CA VAL A 147 7.40 -0.27 -5.95
C VAL A 147 8.27 -0.90 -4.86
N ILE A 148 9.52 -0.44 -4.71
CA ILE A 148 10.46 -0.92 -3.69
C ILE A 148 9.94 -0.64 -2.28
N CYS A 149 9.43 0.57 -2.03
CA CYS A 149 8.84 0.92 -0.73
C CYS A 149 7.65 0.00 -0.38
N GLY A 150 6.87 -0.40 -1.39
CA GLY A 150 5.71 -1.26 -1.16
C GLY A 150 6.05 -2.70 -0.78
N ASP A 151 7.10 -3.23 -1.40
CA ASP A 151 7.62 -4.57 -1.14
C ASP A 151 8.21 -4.69 0.27
N GLU A 152 9.00 -3.70 0.68
CA GLU A 152 9.59 -3.66 2.02
C GLU A 152 8.51 -3.55 3.12
N VAL A 153 7.50 -2.71 2.93
CA VAL A 153 6.38 -2.58 3.88
C VAL A 153 5.61 -3.89 3.99
N ARG A 154 5.35 -4.59 2.88
CA ARG A 154 4.67 -5.89 2.91
C ARG A 154 5.47 -6.92 3.69
N LYS A 155 6.78 -6.99 3.47
CA LYS A 155 7.67 -7.90 4.19
C LYS A 155 7.67 -7.60 5.69
N ILE A 156 7.83 -6.34 6.08
CA ILE A 156 7.78 -5.93 7.49
C ILE A 156 6.46 -6.35 8.14
N ILE A 157 5.33 -6.20 7.45
CA ILE A 157 4.03 -6.62 7.97
C ILE A 157 3.99 -8.15 8.16
N ALA A 158 4.43 -8.94 7.17
CA ALA A 158 4.46 -10.39 7.27
C ALA A 158 5.34 -10.86 8.45
N ASP A 159 6.55 -10.31 8.57
CA ASP A 159 7.47 -10.61 9.66
C ASP A 159 6.84 -10.29 11.03
N LEU A 160 6.17 -9.14 11.17
CA LEU A 160 5.46 -8.75 12.39
C LEU A 160 4.33 -9.73 12.77
N PHE A 161 3.57 -10.22 11.80
CA PHE A 161 2.53 -11.22 12.04
C PHE A 161 3.14 -12.55 12.48
N ILE A 162 4.17 -13.04 11.79
CA ILE A 162 4.87 -14.29 12.13
C ILE A 162 5.39 -14.23 13.57
N ASP A 163 6.05 -13.14 13.95
CA ASP A 163 6.58 -12.96 15.29
C ASP A 163 5.46 -12.92 16.34
N ASN A 164 4.33 -12.25 16.06
CA ASN A 164 3.20 -12.21 16.99
C ASN A 164 2.56 -13.58 17.20
N VAL A 165 2.36 -14.33 16.12
CA VAL A 165 1.85 -15.71 16.13
C VAL A 165 2.79 -16.61 16.96
N ARG A 166 4.11 -16.50 16.76
CA ARG A 166 5.11 -17.24 17.56
C ARG A 166 5.05 -16.88 19.04
N LEU A 167 4.97 -15.60 19.38
CA LEU A 167 4.88 -15.14 20.77
C LEU A 167 3.63 -15.70 21.46
N ARG A 168 2.47 -15.67 20.79
CA ARG A 168 1.22 -16.23 21.35
C ARG A 168 1.31 -17.72 21.57
N LYS A 169 1.90 -18.46 20.62
CA LYS A 169 2.13 -19.90 20.78
C LYS A 169 3.05 -20.21 21.96
N GLN A 170 4.06 -19.38 22.22
CA GLN A 170 4.91 -19.49 23.42
C GLN A 170 4.12 -19.19 24.70
N THR A 171 3.31 -18.13 24.72
CA THR A 171 2.45 -17.80 25.86
C THR A 171 1.47 -18.94 26.19
N ASN A 172 0.83 -19.53 25.18
CA ASN A 172 -0.05 -20.68 25.37
C ASN A 172 0.68 -21.88 25.99
N ARG A 173 1.93 -22.13 25.59
CA ARG A 173 2.76 -23.17 26.22
C ARG A 173 3.04 -22.89 27.69
N VAL A 174 3.37 -21.65 28.05
CA VAL A 174 3.60 -21.24 29.44
C VAL A 174 2.32 -21.35 30.26
N ALA A 175 1.19 -20.89 29.73
CA ALA A 175 -0.13 -20.99 30.38
C ALA A 175 -0.50 -22.47 30.66
N ARG A 176 -0.33 -23.37 29.68
CA ARG A 176 -0.54 -24.81 29.89
C ARG A 176 0.35 -25.39 30.98
N HIS A 177 1.62 -24.98 31.03
CA HIS A 177 2.55 -25.44 32.07
C HIS A 177 2.13 -24.95 33.46
N ALA A 178 1.72 -23.68 33.59
CA ALA A 178 1.23 -23.11 34.85
C ALA A 178 -0.05 -23.81 35.32
N LEU A 179 -1.03 -24.03 34.43
CA LEU A 179 -2.25 -24.78 34.74
C LEU A 179 -1.95 -26.20 35.21
N LYS A 180 -1.02 -26.90 34.55
CA LYS A 180 -0.62 -28.26 34.92
C LYS A 180 0.04 -28.31 36.31
N LEU A 181 0.87 -27.32 36.65
CA LEU A 181 1.49 -27.21 37.97
C LEU A 181 0.45 -26.97 39.07
N GLY A 182 -0.54 -26.11 38.80
CA GLY A 182 -1.65 -25.84 39.71
C GLY A 182 -2.51 -27.07 39.99
N SER A 183 -2.72 -27.94 38.99
CA SER A 183 -3.41 -29.23 39.17
C SER A 183 -2.64 -30.24 40.02
N THR A 184 -1.29 -30.27 39.91
CA THR A 184 -0.48 -31.21 40.71
C THR A 184 -0.35 -30.80 42.18
N ALA A 185 -0.35 -29.49 42.46
CA ALA A 185 -0.26 -28.98 43.83
C ALA A 185 -1.52 -29.27 44.68
N SER A 186 -2.68 -29.53 44.08
CA SER A 186 -3.92 -29.86 44.82
C SER A 186 -4.01 -31.34 45.22
N VAL A 187 -3.22 -32.23 44.61
CA VAL A 187 -3.29 -33.69 44.85
C VAL A 187 -2.38 -34.12 46.01
N ASP A 188 -1.36 -33.31 46.35
CA ASP A 188 -0.39 -33.62 47.39
C ASP A 188 -0.74 -33.05 48.79
N SER A 189 -1.97 -32.60 49.02
CA SER A 189 -2.41 -32.21 50.37
C SER A 189 -2.67 -33.48 51.21
N PRO A 190 -1.95 -33.71 52.33
CA PRO A 190 -2.19 -34.88 53.16
C PRO A 190 -3.55 -34.74 53.84
N SER A 191 -4.43 -35.71 53.60
CA SER A 191 -5.62 -35.95 54.40
C SER A 191 -5.21 -36.24 55.84
N ASN A 192 -5.17 -35.21 56.70
CA ASN A 192 -5.14 -35.42 58.14
C ASN A 192 -6.58 -35.71 58.59
N GLU A 193 -6.89 -37.00 58.70
CA GLU A 193 -7.97 -37.48 59.56
C GLU A 193 -7.66 -37.13 61.02
N ASN A 194 -8.62 -36.47 61.68
CA ASN A 194 -8.95 -36.64 63.10
C ASN A 194 -10.35 -36.06 63.36
#